data_AF-A0AAD4MPZ6-F1
#
_entry.id   AF-A0AAD4MPZ6-F1
#
_cell.length_a   1.000
_cell.length_b   1.000
_cell.length_c   1.000
_cell.angle_alpha   90.00
_cell.angle_beta   90.00
_cell.angle_gamma   90.00
#
_symmetry.space_group_name_H-M   'P 1'
#
loop_
_entity.id
_entity.type
_entity.pdbx_description
1 polymer ?
#
loop_
_entity_poly.entity_id
_entity_poly.type
_entity_poly.pdbx_seq_one_letter_code
_entity_poly.pdbx_strand_id
1 'polypeptide(L)'
;MECNSKNDAAASQPSWWDSWWKNREQRRMAKTKHDEEKFVETAKIYQQADRWEDMAQVMRKVVKLCYAQKKDLSAEERSFLLDAYNHLIESRMNSWRRLRAAENHLLVSLPSGDVSADLDPKAKDDTKLLNEEIFEVRKERRDVEWEIREICEAMIRLQDDFLIPLASIDSACELYLDVRKRYYKYLEEIGAPQDINDVFFYSF
;
A
#
# COMPACT_ATOMS: atom_id res chain seq x y z
N MET A 1 -39.56 53.96 -9.66
CA MET A 1 -38.34 53.73 -8.85
C MET A 1 -38.80 53.43 -7.43
N GLU A 2 -38.00 52.63 -6.72
CA GLU A 2 -38.19 52.13 -5.34
C GLU A 2 -38.88 50.77 -5.20
N CYS A 3 -38.11 49.71 -5.47
CA CYS A 3 -38.30 48.42 -4.82
C CYS A 3 -37.60 48.45 -3.46
N ASN A 4 -38.39 48.16 -2.43
CA ASN A 4 -38.02 48.06 -1.02
C ASN A 4 -36.78 47.19 -0.77
N SER A 5 -35.82 47.79 -0.06
CA SER A 5 -34.83 47.10 0.76
C SER A 5 -35.57 46.31 1.85
N LYS A 6 -35.58 44.98 1.75
CA LYS A 6 -35.98 44.09 2.86
C LYS A 6 -34.72 43.43 3.41
N ASN A 7 -34.17 44.08 4.43
CA ASN A 7 -33.59 43.50 5.65
C ASN A 7 -33.20 42.01 5.58
N ASP A 8 -31.94 41.74 5.27
CA ASP A 8 -31.24 40.55 5.76
C ASP A 8 -30.99 40.72 7.27
N ALA A 9 -32.03 40.48 8.08
CA ALA A 9 -31.87 40.35 9.52
C ALA A 9 -31.19 39.00 9.80
N ALA A 10 -29.91 39.03 10.16
CA ALA A 10 -29.20 37.89 10.70
C ALA A 10 -30.00 37.33 11.90
N ALA A 11 -30.67 36.19 11.69
CA ALA A 11 -31.42 35.53 12.74
C ALA A 11 -30.45 35.12 13.87
N SER A 12 -30.56 35.76 15.04
CA SER A 12 -29.74 35.44 16.21
C SER A 12 -29.86 33.96 16.56
N GLN A 13 -28.73 33.28 16.69
CA GLN A 13 -28.68 31.86 17.05
C GLN A 13 -29.42 31.59 18.37
N PRO A 14 -30.21 30.49 18.46
CA PRO A 14 -30.87 30.10 19.70
C PRO A 14 -29.85 29.81 20.81
N SER A 15 -30.18 30.17 22.06
CA SER A 15 -29.29 29.99 23.23
C SER A 15 -28.88 28.53 23.53
N TRP A 16 -29.63 27.56 23.00
CA TRP A 16 -29.32 26.13 23.12
C TRP A 16 -28.39 25.62 22.00
N TRP A 17 -28.24 26.37 20.90
CA TRP A 17 -27.55 25.94 19.69
C TRP A 17 -26.10 25.56 19.98
N ASP A 18 -25.37 26.41 20.72
CA ASP A 18 -23.98 26.15 21.11
C ASP A 18 -23.83 24.91 21.98
N SER A 19 -24.72 24.73 22.97
CA SER A 19 -24.70 23.59 23.88
C SER A 19 -25.04 22.28 23.15
N TRP A 20 -25.99 22.33 22.22
CA TRP A 20 -26.38 21.19 21.39
C TRP A 20 -25.25 20.77 20.45
N TRP A 21 -24.60 21.71 19.76
CA TRP A 21 -23.46 21.42 18.90
C TRP A 21 -22.28 20.86 19.69
N LYS A 22 -21.96 21.44 20.85
CA LYS A 22 -20.92 20.91 21.75
C LYS A 22 -21.20 19.46 22.17
N ASN A 23 -22.43 19.15 22.57
CA ASN A 23 -22.80 17.80 22.99
C ASN A 23 -22.77 16.81 21.81
N ARG A 24 -23.27 17.22 20.64
CA ARG A 24 -23.19 16.42 19.41
C ARG A 24 -21.73 16.13 19.02
N GLU A 25 -20.87 17.13 19.10
CA GLU A 25 -19.46 17.00 18.76
C GLU A 25 -18.71 16.11 19.76
N GLN A 26 -18.99 16.24 21.06
CA GLN A 26 -18.47 15.32 22.07
C GLN A 26 -18.87 13.86 21.81
N ARG A 27 -20.15 13.61 21.46
CA ARG A 27 -20.62 12.27 21.09
C ARG A 27 -19.93 11.75 19.84
N ARG A 28 -19.71 12.61 18.84
CA ARG A 28 -18.99 12.26 17.61
C ARG A 28 -17.56 11.84 17.93
N MET A 29 -16.84 12.65 18.70
CA MET A 29 -15.46 12.37 19.10
C MET A 29 -15.34 11.10 19.96
N ALA A 30 -16.27 10.89 20.91
CA ALA A 30 -16.29 9.67 21.71
C ALA A 30 -16.53 8.42 20.86
N LYS A 31 -17.43 8.50 19.87
CA LYS A 31 -17.66 7.41 18.92
C LYS A 31 -16.41 7.11 18.09
N THR A 32 -15.78 8.14 17.52
CA THR A 32 -14.56 7.97 16.72
C THR A 32 -13.43 7.35 17.53
N LYS A 33 -13.25 7.77 18.78
CA LYS A 33 -12.26 7.19 19.69
C LYS A 33 -12.54 5.71 19.95
N HIS A 34 -13.79 5.35 20.22
CA HIS A 34 -14.18 3.96 20.43
C HIS A 34 -13.98 3.10 19.18
N ASP A 35 -14.29 3.63 17.99
CA ASP A 35 -14.07 2.94 16.72
C ASP A 35 -12.56 2.72 16.46
N GLU A 36 -11.72 3.71 16.75
CA GLU A 36 -10.25 3.64 16.67
C GLU A 36 -9.68 2.55 17.58
N GLU A 37 -10.04 2.55 18.87
CA GLU A 37 -9.63 1.53 19.86
C GLU A 37 -10.04 0.13 19.40
N LYS A 38 -11.28 -0.04 18.94
CA LYS A 38 -11.79 -1.31 18.41
C LYS A 38 -10.99 -1.80 17.20
N PHE A 39 -10.61 -0.90 16.30
CA PHE A 39 -9.80 -1.27 15.13
C PHE A 39 -8.38 -1.71 15.54
N VAL A 40 -7.76 -1.02 16.49
CA VAL A 40 -6.43 -1.42 17.00
C VAL A 40 -6.49 -2.78 17.71
N GLU A 41 -7.51 -3.05 18.51
CA GLU A 41 -7.74 -4.37 19.11
C GLU A 41 -7.95 -5.46 18.05
N THR A 42 -8.70 -5.15 16.99
CA THR A 42 -8.92 -6.08 15.87
C THR A 42 -7.60 -6.36 15.12
N ALA A 43 -6.75 -5.35 14.93
CA ALA A 43 -5.44 -5.50 14.29
C ALA A 43 -4.53 -6.45 15.11
N LYS A 44 -4.56 -6.37 16.44
CA LYS A 44 -3.83 -7.32 17.32
C LYS A 44 -4.26 -8.76 17.11
N ILE A 45 -5.56 -9.00 16.97
CA ILE A 45 -6.10 -10.34 16.70
C ILE A 45 -5.64 -10.83 15.32
N TYR A 46 -5.65 -9.98 14.30
CA TYR A 46 -5.19 -10.34 12.97
C TYR A 46 -3.69 -10.63 12.91
N GLN A 47 -2.87 -9.87 13.64
CA GLN A 47 -1.46 -10.17 13.78
C GLN A 47 -1.23 -11.55 14.40
N GLN A 48 -1.94 -11.87 15.49
CA GLN A 48 -1.83 -13.19 16.15
C GLN A 48 -2.31 -14.34 15.27
N ALA A 49 -3.17 -14.06 14.28
CA ALA A 49 -3.70 -15.03 13.34
C ALA A 49 -2.94 -15.06 12.00
N ASP A 50 -1.83 -14.32 11.87
CA ASP A 50 -1.06 -14.15 10.62
C ASP A 50 -1.92 -13.69 9.42
N ARG A 51 -2.99 -12.92 9.68
CA ARG A 51 -3.92 -12.39 8.67
C ARG A 51 -3.54 -10.97 8.24
N TRP A 52 -2.40 -10.85 7.55
CA TRP A 52 -1.79 -9.56 7.20
C TRP A 52 -2.65 -8.67 6.29
N GLU A 53 -3.40 -9.28 5.35
CA GLU A 53 -4.27 -8.53 4.44
C GLU A 53 -5.43 -7.85 5.19
N ASP A 54 -6.03 -8.55 6.14
CA ASP A 54 -7.11 -8.04 6.97
C ASP A 54 -6.60 -6.99 7.97
N MET A 55 -5.41 -7.22 8.53
CA MET A 55 -4.72 -6.24 9.37
C MET A 55 -4.47 -4.94 8.60
N ALA A 56 -3.95 -5.00 7.38
CA ALA A 56 -3.76 -3.84 6.52
C ALA A 56 -5.08 -3.10 6.22
N GLN A 57 -6.17 -3.85 5.96
CA GLN A 57 -7.49 -3.26 5.74
C GLN A 57 -8.02 -2.49 6.97
N VAL A 58 -7.84 -3.05 8.17
CA VAL A 58 -8.27 -2.39 9.41
C VAL A 58 -7.37 -1.19 9.73
N MET A 59 -6.05 -1.32 9.59
CA MET A 59 -5.12 -0.21 9.85
C MET A 59 -5.33 0.95 8.87
N ARG A 60 -5.74 0.70 7.62
CA ARG A 60 -6.18 1.75 6.69
C ARG A 60 -7.36 2.57 7.23
N LYS A 61 -8.28 1.95 8.00
CA LYS A 61 -9.38 2.66 8.64
C LYS A 61 -8.87 3.54 9.77
N VAL A 62 -7.95 3.03 10.59
CA VAL A 62 -7.29 3.79 11.66
C VAL A 62 -6.60 5.03 11.08
N VAL A 63 -5.80 4.88 10.02
CA VAL A 63 -5.13 6.01 9.35
C VAL A 63 -6.12 7.10 8.93
N LYS A 64 -7.25 6.72 8.33
CA LYS A 64 -8.30 7.68 7.91
C LYS A 64 -8.98 8.36 9.10
N LEU A 65 -9.21 7.65 10.20
CA LEU A 65 -9.76 8.23 11.43
C LEU A 65 -8.79 9.23 12.07
N CYS A 66 -7.50 8.89 12.14
CA CYS A 66 -6.46 9.75 12.67
C CYS A 66 -6.31 11.01 11.80
N TYR A 67 -6.30 10.86 10.48
CA TYR A 67 -6.25 11.98 9.54
C TYR A 67 -7.45 12.93 9.66
N ALA A 68 -8.68 12.38 9.75
CA ALA A 68 -9.88 13.20 9.95
C ALA A 68 -9.85 13.99 11.26
N GLN A 69 -9.13 13.50 12.27
CA GLN A 69 -8.93 14.17 13.56
C GLN A 69 -7.70 15.09 13.58
N LYS A 70 -6.93 15.16 12.48
CA LYS A 70 -5.62 15.85 12.40
C LYS A 70 -4.67 15.38 13.52
N LYS A 71 -4.73 14.09 13.83
CA LYS A 71 -3.95 13.41 14.88
C LYS A 71 -2.95 12.47 14.19
N ASP A 72 -1.68 12.52 14.59
CA ASP A 72 -0.67 11.55 14.16
C ASP A 72 -0.98 10.15 14.73
N LEU A 73 -0.51 9.11 14.05
CA LEU A 73 -0.61 7.73 14.54
C LEU A 73 0.23 7.57 15.80
N SER A 74 -0.28 6.79 16.75
CA SER A 74 0.54 6.35 17.89
C SER A 74 1.67 5.41 17.42
N ALA A 75 2.71 5.27 18.23
CA ALA A 75 3.83 4.37 17.90
C ALA A 75 3.36 2.92 17.68
N GLU A 76 2.37 2.47 18.45
CA GLU A 76 1.78 1.14 18.31
C GLU A 76 0.97 1.01 17.01
N GLU A 77 0.08 1.97 16.71
CA GLU A 77 -0.67 1.99 15.45
C GLU A 77 0.25 2.02 14.23
N ARG A 78 1.32 2.82 14.30
CA ARG A 78 2.32 2.90 13.25
C ARG A 78 3.02 1.55 13.05
N SER A 79 3.43 0.89 14.14
CA SER A 79 4.03 -0.45 14.06
C SER A 79 3.08 -1.43 13.37
N PHE A 80 1.82 -1.51 13.79
CA PHE A 80 0.84 -2.41 13.17
C PHE A 80 0.63 -2.15 11.69
N LEU A 81 0.56 -0.89 11.27
CA LEU A 81 0.44 -0.55 9.86
C LEU A 81 1.67 -1.03 9.07
N LEU A 82 2.87 -0.71 9.55
CA LEU A 82 4.12 -1.06 8.87
C LEU A 82 4.33 -2.58 8.86
N ASP A 83 4.05 -3.26 9.96
CA ASP A 83 4.16 -4.72 10.07
C ASP A 83 3.23 -5.42 9.08
N ALA A 84 1.97 -4.98 8.98
CA ALA A 84 1.02 -5.57 8.04
C ALA A 84 1.53 -5.47 6.59
N TYR A 85 1.95 -4.28 6.16
CA TYR A 85 2.45 -4.09 4.80
C TYR A 85 3.79 -4.80 4.54
N ASN A 86 4.70 -4.83 5.53
CA ASN A 86 5.98 -5.54 5.43
C ASN A 86 5.77 -7.04 5.20
N HIS A 87 4.86 -7.69 5.92
CA HIS A 87 4.60 -9.12 5.72
C HIS A 87 3.98 -9.41 4.35
N LEU A 88 3.08 -8.53 3.87
CA LEU A 88 2.48 -8.65 2.54
C LEU A 88 3.54 -8.57 1.44
N ILE A 89 4.39 -7.54 1.48
CA ILE A 89 5.42 -7.36 0.46
C ILE A 89 6.50 -8.45 0.54
N GLU A 90 6.92 -8.86 1.74
CA GLU A 90 7.93 -9.91 1.91
C GLU A 90 7.43 -11.27 1.38
N SER A 91 6.17 -11.62 1.67
CA SER A 91 5.54 -12.82 1.12
C SER A 91 5.61 -12.84 -0.42
N ARG A 92 5.26 -11.72 -1.07
CA ARG A 92 5.19 -11.61 -2.53
C ARG A 92 6.58 -11.54 -3.17
N MET A 93 7.51 -10.80 -2.57
CA MET A 93 8.90 -10.75 -3.01
C MET A 93 9.55 -12.14 -2.93
N ASN A 94 9.25 -12.93 -1.89
CA ASN A 94 9.75 -14.30 -1.78
C ASN A 94 9.19 -15.21 -2.88
N SER A 95 7.89 -15.11 -3.19
CA SER A 95 7.28 -15.83 -4.32
C SER A 95 7.93 -15.43 -5.65
N TRP A 96 8.09 -14.12 -5.89
CA TRP A 96 8.70 -13.59 -7.10
C TRP A 96 10.15 -14.06 -7.29
N ARG A 97 10.97 -14.04 -6.24
CA ARG A 97 12.36 -14.53 -6.30
C ARG A 97 12.42 -16.02 -6.65
N ARG A 98 11.50 -16.83 -6.11
CA ARG A 98 11.40 -18.26 -6.45
C ARG A 98 11.01 -18.48 -7.90
N LEU A 99 10.01 -17.74 -8.40
CA LEU A 99 9.58 -17.82 -9.80
C LEU A 99 10.68 -17.37 -10.76
N ARG A 100 11.39 -16.28 -10.43
CA ARG A 100 12.53 -15.80 -11.23
C ARG A 100 13.69 -16.79 -11.22
N ALA A 101 13.98 -17.45 -10.10
CA ALA A 101 14.99 -18.50 -10.03
C ALA A 101 14.60 -19.73 -10.87
N ALA A 102 13.34 -20.15 -10.81
CA ALA A 102 12.82 -21.23 -11.64
C ALA A 102 12.89 -20.90 -13.13
N GLU A 103 12.46 -19.69 -13.53
CA GLU A 103 12.57 -19.21 -14.91
C GLU A 103 14.03 -19.26 -15.39
N ASN A 104 14.97 -18.74 -14.60
CA ASN A 104 16.40 -18.75 -14.95
C ASN A 104 16.95 -20.18 -15.12
N HIS A 105 16.55 -21.12 -14.24
CA HIS A 105 16.97 -22.52 -14.35
C HIS A 105 16.47 -23.16 -15.66
N LEU A 106 15.21 -22.91 -16.03
CA LEU A 106 14.65 -23.39 -17.30
C LEU A 106 15.32 -22.74 -18.51
N LEU A 107 15.63 -21.44 -18.44
CA LEU A 107 16.31 -20.72 -19.53
C LEU A 107 17.73 -21.25 -19.79
N VAL A 108 18.48 -21.62 -18.75
CA VAL A 108 19.81 -22.23 -18.89
C VAL A 108 19.74 -23.61 -19.57
N SER A 109 18.59 -24.28 -19.47
CA SER A 109 18.35 -25.58 -20.10
C SER A 109 18.04 -25.47 -21.60
N LEU A 110 17.82 -24.25 -22.12
CA LEU A 110 17.60 -24.05 -23.55
C LEU A 110 18.91 -24.28 -24.34
N PRO A 111 18.83 -24.91 -25.53
CA PRO A 111 19.99 -25.07 -26.40
C PRO A 111 20.64 -23.73 -26.73
N SER A 112 21.92 -23.59 -26.42
CA SER A 112 22.72 -22.41 -26.78
C SER A 112 23.28 -22.59 -28.20
N GLY A 113 22.52 -22.21 -29.23
CA GLY A 113 22.97 -22.31 -30.63
C GLY A 113 21.85 -22.08 -31.63
N ASP A 114 22.23 -21.75 -32.86
CA ASP A 114 21.29 -21.56 -33.97
C ASP A 114 20.53 -22.87 -34.19
N VAL A 115 19.21 -22.83 -34.00
CA VAL A 115 18.29 -23.97 -34.13
C VAL A 115 18.23 -24.32 -35.61
N SER A 116 19.26 -25.01 -36.10
CA SER A 116 19.36 -25.40 -37.50
C SER A 116 18.17 -26.29 -37.87
N ALA A 117 17.79 -26.25 -39.15
CA ALA A 117 16.67 -27.04 -39.67
C ALA A 117 16.83 -28.56 -39.45
N ASP A 118 18.05 -29.03 -39.18
CA ASP A 118 18.47 -30.43 -39.10
C ASP A 118 18.36 -31.07 -37.71
N LEU A 119 17.79 -30.38 -36.71
CA LEU A 119 17.55 -31.00 -35.39
C LEU A 119 16.61 -32.21 -35.48
N ASP A 120 16.96 -33.28 -34.76
CA ASP A 120 16.13 -34.47 -34.52
C ASP A 120 14.71 -34.04 -34.10
N PRO A 121 13.63 -34.58 -34.72
CA PRO A 121 12.25 -34.35 -34.30
C PRO A 121 12.03 -34.42 -32.79
N LYS A 122 12.72 -35.31 -32.07
CA LYS A 122 12.62 -35.41 -30.61
C LYS A 122 13.17 -34.17 -29.90
N ALA A 123 14.33 -33.67 -30.32
CA ALA A 123 14.92 -32.46 -29.73
C ALA A 123 14.08 -31.20 -29.98
N LYS A 124 13.37 -31.15 -31.12
CA LYS A 124 12.40 -30.08 -31.41
C LYS A 124 11.19 -30.15 -30.48
N ASP A 125 10.69 -31.35 -30.18
CA ASP A 125 9.58 -31.55 -29.25
C ASP A 125 9.98 -31.18 -27.81
N ASP A 126 11.13 -31.68 -27.33
CA ASP A 126 11.65 -31.34 -25.99
C ASP A 126 11.86 -29.82 -25.81
N THR A 127 12.37 -29.13 -26.84
CA THR A 127 12.52 -27.67 -26.84
C THR A 127 11.17 -26.96 -26.80
N LYS A 128 10.15 -27.50 -27.47
CA LYS A 128 8.79 -26.94 -27.45
C LYS A 128 8.18 -27.06 -26.06
N LEU A 129 8.25 -28.24 -25.44
CA LEU A 129 7.76 -28.47 -24.07
C LEU A 129 8.44 -27.53 -23.06
N LEU A 130 9.76 -27.36 -23.16
CA LEU A 130 10.51 -26.45 -22.29
C LEU A 130 10.08 -24.98 -22.48
N ASN A 131 9.81 -24.54 -23.71
CA ASN A 131 9.29 -23.20 -23.98
C ASN A 131 7.88 -22.99 -23.39
N GLU A 132 7.02 -24.00 -23.44
CA GLU A 132 5.69 -23.97 -22.80
C GLU A 132 5.83 -23.83 -21.27
N GLU A 133 6.74 -24.58 -20.63
CA GLU A 133 7.00 -24.47 -19.18
C GLU A 133 7.54 -23.09 -18.80
N ILE A 134 8.50 -22.55 -19.56
CA ILE A 134 9.01 -21.19 -19.38
C ILE A 134 7.89 -20.16 -19.50
N PHE A 135 6.97 -20.34 -20.45
CA PHE A 135 5.84 -19.44 -20.65
C PHE A 135 4.91 -19.40 -19.43
N GLU A 136 4.56 -20.56 -18.86
CA GLU A 136 3.71 -20.64 -17.66
C GLU A 136 4.39 -20.00 -16.45
N VAL A 137 5.67 -20.30 -16.18
CA VAL A 137 6.41 -19.69 -15.07
C VAL A 137 6.49 -18.16 -15.23
N ARG A 138 6.70 -17.66 -16.45
CA ARG A 138 6.71 -16.22 -16.74
C ARG A 138 5.35 -15.56 -16.50
N LYS A 139 4.27 -16.26 -16.79
CA LYS A 139 2.91 -15.75 -16.55
C LYS A 139 2.66 -15.59 -15.06
N GLU A 140 2.92 -16.63 -14.28
CA GLU A 140 2.80 -16.58 -12.81
C GLU A 140 3.72 -15.50 -12.20
N ARG A 141 4.95 -15.34 -12.73
CA ARG A 141 5.85 -14.26 -12.28
C ARG A 141 5.22 -12.89 -12.50
N ARG A 142 4.62 -12.63 -13.67
CA ARG A 142 3.99 -11.35 -13.98
C ARG A 142 2.79 -11.07 -13.08
N ASP A 143 2.01 -12.09 -12.73
CA ASP A 143 0.88 -11.94 -11.82
C ASP A 143 1.37 -11.53 -10.42
N VAL A 144 2.45 -12.14 -9.93
CA VAL A 144 3.08 -11.72 -8.65
C VAL A 144 3.70 -10.31 -8.75
N GLU A 145 4.29 -9.92 -9.88
CA GLU A 145 4.79 -8.56 -10.09
C GLU A 145 3.69 -7.51 -9.99
N TRP A 146 2.50 -7.84 -10.51
CA TRP A 146 1.32 -7.00 -10.36
C TRP A 146 0.91 -6.85 -8.88
N GLU A 147 0.86 -7.95 -8.13
CA GLU A 147 0.57 -7.90 -6.68
C GLU A 147 1.59 -7.05 -5.91
N ILE A 148 2.89 -7.21 -6.19
CA ILE A 148 3.97 -6.42 -5.59
C ILE A 148 3.73 -4.92 -5.86
N ARG A 149 3.44 -4.57 -7.12
CA ARG A 149 3.15 -3.20 -7.51
C ARG A 149 1.97 -2.62 -6.72
N GLU A 150 0.85 -3.33 -6.66
CA GLU A 150 -0.35 -2.88 -5.95
C GLU A 150 -0.07 -2.63 -4.46
N ILE A 151 0.70 -3.51 -3.81
CA ILE A 151 1.10 -3.35 -2.41
C ILE A 151 1.99 -2.11 -2.24
N CYS A 152 2.99 -1.92 -3.11
CA CYS A 152 3.87 -0.76 -3.08
C CYS A 152 3.13 0.55 -3.29
N GLU A 153 2.31 0.64 -4.33
CA GLU A 153 1.54 1.83 -4.64
C GLU A 153 0.53 2.15 -3.53
N ALA A 154 -0.11 1.14 -2.94
CA ALA A 154 -1.01 1.35 -1.81
C ALA A 154 -0.29 1.94 -0.59
N MET A 155 0.92 1.47 -0.26
CA MET A 155 1.69 2.01 0.86
C MET A 155 2.20 3.42 0.58
N ILE A 156 2.72 3.67 -0.62
CA ILE A 156 3.22 5.00 -1.03
C ILE A 156 2.08 6.02 -0.98
N ARG A 157 0.92 5.72 -1.58
CA ARG A 157 -0.27 6.58 -1.54
C ARG A 157 -0.74 6.84 -0.11
N LEU A 158 -0.72 5.83 0.76
CA LEU A 158 -1.05 6.05 2.18
C LEU A 158 -0.11 7.05 2.84
N GLN A 159 1.18 7.01 2.51
CA GLN A 159 2.13 7.96 3.06
C GLN A 159 1.94 9.37 2.52
N ASP A 160 1.73 9.53 1.22
CA ASP A 160 1.56 10.84 0.59
C ASP A 160 0.26 11.52 0.99
N ASP A 161 -0.84 10.76 1.00
CA ASP A 161 -2.17 11.31 1.28
C ASP A 161 -2.41 11.55 2.77
N PHE A 162 -1.85 10.70 3.64
CA PHE A 162 -2.23 10.68 5.06
C PHE A 162 -1.07 10.79 6.04
N LEU A 163 0.01 10.01 5.89
CA LEU A 163 0.99 9.88 6.97
C LEU A 163 2.02 11.02 7.03
N ILE A 164 2.64 11.38 5.91
CA ILE A 164 3.60 12.50 5.86
C ILE A 164 2.93 13.83 6.22
N PRO A 165 1.73 14.16 5.68
CA PRO A 165 1.06 15.42 6.05
C PRO A 165 0.73 15.54 7.54
N LEU A 166 0.60 14.42 8.27
CA LEU A 166 0.32 14.39 9.70
C LEU A 166 1.56 14.27 10.57
N ALA A 167 2.72 13.93 10.00
CA ALA A 167 3.93 13.64 10.75
C ALA A 167 4.39 14.90 11.50
N SER A 168 4.01 14.99 12.77
CA SER A 168 4.29 16.15 13.63
C SER A 168 5.68 16.08 14.28
N ILE A 169 6.30 14.90 14.25
CA ILE A 169 7.59 14.59 14.87
C ILE A 169 8.57 14.18 13.76
N ASP A 170 9.75 14.80 13.75
CA ASP A 170 10.79 14.54 12.75
C ASP A 170 11.15 13.05 12.64
N SER A 171 11.20 12.32 13.76
CA SER A 171 11.49 10.89 13.78
C SER A 171 10.42 10.01 13.11
N ALA A 172 9.16 10.44 13.13
CA ALA A 172 8.09 9.75 12.40
C ALA A 172 8.23 9.97 10.88
N CYS A 173 8.58 11.20 10.50
CA CYS A 173 8.81 11.56 9.11
C CYS A 173 9.98 10.77 8.50
N GLU A 174 11.13 10.73 9.18
CA GLU A 174 12.30 9.95 8.76
C GLU A 174 11.96 8.47 8.55
N LEU A 175 11.24 7.87 9.51
CA LEU A 175 10.78 6.49 9.40
C LEU A 175 9.90 6.27 8.16
N TYR A 176 8.95 7.16 7.88
CA TYR A 176 8.11 7.04 6.69
C TYR A 176 8.90 7.19 5.39
N LEU A 177 9.87 8.11 5.34
CA LEU A 177 10.74 8.28 4.17
C LEU A 177 11.62 7.03 3.93
N ASP A 178 12.14 6.41 4.97
CA ASP A 178 12.93 5.18 4.85
C ASP A 178 12.09 3.99 4.38
N VAL A 179 10.86 3.88 4.90
CA VAL A 179 9.89 2.91 4.40
C VAL A 179 9.61 3.17 2.92
N ARG A 180 9.37 4.43 2.52
CA ARG A 180 9.11 4.79 1.13
C ARG A 180 10.23 4.37 0.18
N LYS A 181 11.46 4.69 0.53
CA LYS A 181 12.66 4.28 -0.23
C LYS A 181 12.69 2.77 -0.43
N ARG A 182 12.31 1.98 0.58
CA ARG A 182 12.25 0.52 0.48
C ARG A 182 11.19 0.05 -0.51
N TYR A 183 10.00 0.65 -0.50
CA TYR A 183 8.93 0.30 -1.45
C TYR A 183 9.29 0.66 -2.90
N TYR A 184 9.96 1.78 -3.14
CA TYR A 184 10.48 2.10 -4.47
C TYR A 184 11.57 1.11 -4.92
N LYS A 185 12.46 0.67 -4.02
CA LYS A 185 13.45 -0.37 -4.34
C LYS A 185 12.81 -1.69 -4.75
N TYR A 186 11.68 -2.08 -4.15
CA TYR A 186 10.94 -3.27 -4.61
C TYR A 186 10.39 -3.10 -6.03
N LEU A 187 9.86 -1.91 -6.36
CA LEU A 187 9.41 -1.61 -7.72
C LEU A 187 10.57 -1.67 -8.73
N GLU A 188 11.74 -1.17 -8.36
CA GLU A 188 12.96 -1.28 -9.17
C GLU A 188 13.40 -2.73 -9.38
N GLU A 189 13.39 -3.54 -8.32
CA GLU A 189 13.82 -4.95 -8.36
C GLU A 189 13.00 -5.77 -9.35
N ILE A 190 11.68 -5.50 -9.44
CA ILE A 190 10.77 -6.16 -10.39
C ILE A 190 10.78 -5.56 -11.81
N GLY A 191 11.53 -4.47 -12.05
CA GLY A 191 11.60 -3.82 -13.36
C GLY A 191 10.32 -3.07 -13.75
N ALA A 192 9.56 -2.57 -12.77
CA ALA A 192 8.41 -1.71 -13.01
C ALA A 192 8.84 -0.45 -13.77
N PRO A 193 8.19 -0.06 -14.89
CA PRO A 193 8.45 1.25 -15.51
C PRO A 193 8.20 2.35 -14.48
N GLN A 194 9.23 3.16 -14.24
CA GLN A 194 9.14 4.34 -13.40
C GLN A 194 8.57 5.50 -14.23
N ASP A 195 7.61 6.23 -13.69
CA ASP A 195 7.51 7.64 -14.02
C ASP A 195 8.68 8.33 -13.29
N ILE A 196 9.75 8.58 -14.06
CA ILE A 196 11.11 9.00 -13.62
C ILE A 196 11.15 10.40 -12.94
N ASN A 197 10.01 11.02 -12.63
CA ASN A 197 10.00 12.41 -12.15
C ASN A 197 10.25 12.59 -10.64
N ASP A 198 10.26 11.53 -9.82
CA ASP A 198 10.46 11.64 -8.35
C ASP A 198 11.83 11.20 -7.83
N VAL A 199 12.73 10.71 -8.70
CA VAL A 199 14.09 10.29 -8.28
C VAL A 199 14.97 11.48 -7.84
N PHE A 200 14.57 12.71 -8.18
CA PHE A 200 15.32 13.92 -7.80
C PHE A 200 15.22 14.30 -6.31
N PHE A 201 14.35 13.68 -5.50
CA PHE A 201 14.18 14.06 -4.10
C PHE A 201 14.97 13.25 -3.07
N TYR A 202 15.67 12.17 -3.45
CA TYR A 202 16.36 11.28 -2.49
C TYR A 202 17.90 11.25 -2.59
N SER A 203 18.51 12.33 -3.08
CA SER A 203 19.97 12.54 -3.03
C SER A 203 20.36 13.67 -2.06
N PHE A 204 19.86 13.63 -0.83
CA PHE A 204 20.38 14.41 0.31
C PHE A 204 20.38 13.55 1.57
#